data_AF-A0A3A5M956-F1
#
_entry.id   AF-A0A3A5M956-F1
#
_cell.length_a   1.000
_cell.length_b   1.000
_cell.length_c   1.000
_cell.angle_alpha   90.00
_cell.angle_beta   90.00
_cell.angle_gamma   90.00
#
_symmetry.space_group_name_H-M   'P 1'
#
loop_
_entity.id
_entity.type
_entity.pdbx_description
1 polymer ?
#
loop_
_entity_poly.entity_id
_entity_poly.type
_entity_poly.pdbx_seq_one_letter_code
_entity_poly.pdbx_strand_id
1 'polypeptide(L)'
;MLVLWWAPGSLLDLADVMAAYAVIRDVSEGYLLPLVTHLQGMVGIAADARSVILDSFLSSRVAFVGKGPVDQVIAAFLDQALSETRYFESPVAAEAWARDKAVDDHRAAVPRLPIY
;
A
#
# COMPACT_ATOMS: atom_id res chain seq x y z
N MET A 1 -4.22 6.61 9.82
CA MET A 1 -4.34 5.39 8.99
C MET A 1 -5.21 5.74 7.80
N LEU A 2 -4.85 5.24 6.63
CA LEU A 2 -5.60 5.42 5.38
C LEU A 2 -6.17 4.08 4.93
N VAL A 3 -7.28 4.13 4.20
CA VAL A 3 -7.89 2.94 3.58
C VAL A 3 -8.11 3.23 2.11
N LEU A 4 -7.58 2.35 1.25
CA LEU A 4 -7.70 2.40 -0.20
C LEU A 4 -8.49 1.19 -0.71
N TRP A 5 -9.41 1.44 -1.63
CA TRP A 5 -10.23 0.41 -2.26
C TRP A 5 -10.00 0.47 -3.77
N TRP A 6 -9.43 -0.60 -4.32
CA TRP A 6 -9.34 -0.75 -5.77
C TRP A 6 -10.65 -1.23 -6.35
N ALA A 7 -10.99 -0.77 -7.56
CA ALA A 7 -12.19 -1.25 -8.23
C ALA A 7 -12.13 -2.79 -8.44
N PRO A 8 -13.23 -3.53 -8.20
CA PRO A 8 -13.22 -4.97 -8.35
C PRO A 8 -12.80 -5.42 -9.76
N GLY A 9 -11.89 -6.40 -9.84
CA GLY A 9 -11.41 -6.93 -11.12
C GLY A 9 -10.48 -6.00 -11.91
N SER A 10 -9.98 -4.92 -11.31
CA SER A 10 -9.11 -3.97 -12.03
C SER A 10 -7.74 -4.58 -12.36
N LEU A 11 -7.19 -4.15 -13.50
CA LEU A 11 -5.77 -4.23 -13.80
C LEU A 11 -5.17 -2.86 -13.50
N LEU A 12 -4.28 -2.77 -12.52
CA LEU A 12 -3.67 -1.48 -12.20
C LEU A 12 -2.54 -1.15 -13.16
N ASP A 13 -2.62 0.02 -13.78
CA ASP A 13 -1.54 0.58 -14.58
C ASP A 13 -0.75 1.64 -13.80
N LEU A 14 0.25 2.21 -14.47
CA LEU A 14 1.11 3.23 -13.88
C LEU A 14 0.33 4.50 -13.50
N ALA A 15 -0.66 4.90 -14.30
CA ALA A 15 -1.45 6.09 -14.03
C ALA A 15 -2.32 5.90 -12.77
N ASP A 16 -2.91 4.72 -12.60
CA ASP A 16 -3.70 4.38 -11.41
C ASP A 16 -2.88 4.48 -10.13
N VAL A 17 -1.67 3.89 -10.14
CA VAL A 17 -0.75 3.92 -8.99
C VAL A 17 -0.32 5.36 -8.67
N MET A 18 0.09 6.11 -9.69
CA MET A 18 0.55 7.50 -9.49
C MET A 18 -0.57 8.42 -8.99
N ALA A 19 -1.80 8.22 -9.48
CA ALA A 19 -2.97 8.95 -8.99
C ALA A 19 -3.25 8.62 -7.52
N ALA A 20 -3.27 7.33 -7.15
CA ALA A 20 -3.46 6.91 -5.77
C ALA A 20 -2.37 7.48 -4.84
N TYR A 21 -1.12 7.50 -5.29
CA TYR A 21 0.02 8.03 -4.53
C TYR A 21 -0.09 9.53 -4.30
N ALA A 22 -0.53 10.29 -5.30
CA ALA A 22 -0.78 11.71 -5.15
C ALA A 22 -1.85 11.99 -4.10
N VAL A 23 -2.96 11.23 -4.13
CA VAL A 23 -4.06 11.35 -3.15
C VAL A 23 -3.60 10.93 -1.75
N ILE A 24 -2.88 9.82 -1.62
CA ILE A 24 -2.35 9.35 -0.33
C ILE A 24 -1.47 10.42 0.31
N ARG A 25 -0.55 11.02 -0.46
CA ARG A 25 0.36 12.07 0.03
C ARG A 25 -0.38 13.34 0.45
N ASP A 26 -1.40 13.72 -0.30
CA ASP A 26 -2.22 14.90 0.01
C ASP A 26 -3.01 14.69 1.30
N VAL A 27 -3.72 13.57 1.41
CA VAL A 27 -4.53 13.21 2.59
C VAL A 27 -3.66 12.92 3.82
N SER A 28 -2.43 12.44 3.62
CA SER A 28 -1.51 12.19 4.73
C SER A 28 -0.78 13.43 5.23
N GLU A 29 -0.93 14.59 4.56
CA GLU A 29 -0.20 15.83 4.86
C GLU A 29 1.33 15.62 4.96
N GLY A 30 1.86 14.66 4.19
CA GLY A 30 3.28 14.30 4.21
C GLY A 30 3.72 13.36 5.34
N TYR A 31 2.80 12.90 6.20
CA TYR A 31 3.10 11.87 7.19
C TYR A 31 3.04 10.46 6.58
N LEU A 32 3.87 9.54 7.10
CA LEU A 32 3.82 8.12 6.76
C LEU A 32 2.78 7.40 7.60
N LEU A 33 1.54 7.45 7.13
CA LEU A 33 0.43 6.76 7.80
C LEU A 33 0.41 5.27 7.40
N PRO A 34 0.00 4.37 8.30
CA PRO A 34 -0.33 2.99 7.92
C PRO A 34 -1.45 2.98 6.87
N LEU A 35 -1.31 2.12 5.87
CA LEU A 35 -2.26 1.98 4.76
C LEU A 35 -2.90 0.59 4.77
N VAL A 36 -4.22 0.53 4.65
CA VAL A 36 -4.96 -0.71 4.40
C VAL A 36 -5.49 -0.65 2.96
N THR A 37 -5.14 -1.63 2.14
CA THR A 37 -5.50 -1.68 0.72
C THR A 37 -6.38 -2.89 0.45
N HIS A 38 -7.59 -2.66 -0.06
CA HIS A 38 -8.50 -3.71 -0.49
C HIS A 38 -8.26 -4.05 -1.96
N LEU A 39 -7.84 -5.29 -2.23
CA LEU A 39 -7.49 -5.78 -3.57
C LEU A 39 -8.72 -6.12 -4.43
N GLN A 40 -9.84 -6.49 -3.79
CA GLN A 40 -11.14 -6.72 -4.46
C GLN A 40 -11.09 -7.64 -5.71
N GLY A 41 -10.23 -8.66 -5.74
CA GLY A 41 -10.13 -9.56 -6.88
C GLY A 41 -9.51 -8.92 -8.12
N MET A 42 -8.58 -7.97 -7.93
CA MET A 42 -7.73 -7.43 -8.99
C MET A 42 -7.18 -8.55 -9.89
N VAL A 43 -7.15 -8.30 -11.20
CA VAL A 43 -6.63 -9.28 -12.16
C VAL A 43 -5.11 -9.20 -12.32
N GLY A 44 -4.50 -8.09 -11.88
CA GLY A 44 -3.06 -7.93 -11.87
C GLY A 44 -2.60 -6.48 -11.71
N ILE A 45 -1.28 -6.31 -11.87
CA ILE A 45 -0.59 -5.01 -11.85
C ILE A 45 0.34 -5.01 -13.06
N ALA A 46 0.32 -3.94 -13.85
CA ALA A 46 1.25 -3.75 -14.96
C ALA A 46 2.71 -3.70 -14.45
N ALA A 47 3.66 -4.12 -15.28
CA ALA A 47 5.05 -4.28 -14.85
C ALA A 47 5.70 -2.95 -14.40
N ASP A 48 5.43 -1.86 -15.12
CA ASP A 48 5.89 -0.51 -14.80
C ASP A 48 5.26 0.03 -13.51
N ALA A 49 3.96 -0.18 -13.34
CA ALA A 49 3.23 0.15 -12.13
C ALA A 49 3.80 -0.61 -10.92
N ARG A 50 4.11 -1.90 -11.10
CA ARG A 50 4.71 -2.74 -10.05
C ARG A 50 6.08 -2.21 -9.63
N SER A 51 6.95 -1.85 -10.57
CA SER A 51 8.27 -1.28 -10.25
C SER A 51 8.12 -0.03 -9.37
N VAL A 52 7.19 0.86 -9.71
CA VAL A 52 6.92 2.06 -8.89
C VAL A 52 6.44 1.69 -7.49
N ILE A 53 5.57 0.69 -7.35
CA ILE A 53 5.11 0.25 -6.02
C ILE A 53 6.26 -0.29 -5.17
N LEU A 54 7.16 -1.08 -5.77
CA LEU A 54 8.26 -1.69 -5.05
C LEU A 54 9.31 -0.66 -4.60
N ASP A 55 9.56 0.36 -5.41
CA ASP A 55 10.59 1.39 -5.14
C ASP A 55 10.08 2.56 -4.28
N SER A 56 8.80 2.61 -3.95
CA SER A 56 8.18 3.73 -3.25
C SER A 56 8.06 3.53 -1.75
N PHE A 57 8.21 4.62 -1.00
CA PHE A 57 8.02 4.67 0.44
C PHE A 57 6.97 5.71 0.83
N LEU A 58 5.69 5.31 0.79
CA LEU A 58 4.54 6.21 1.02
C LEU A 58 3.75 5.89 2.28
N SER A 59 4.05 4.78 2.93
CA SER A 59 3.38 4.36 4.16
C SER A 59 4.39 3.72 5.10
N SER A 60 4.12 3.79 6.39
CA SER A 60 4.93 3.10 7.39
C SER A 60 4.77 1.57 7.33
N ARG A 61 3.63 1.10 6.82
CA ARG A 61 3.28 -0.31 6.58
C ARG A 61 2.03 -0.41 5.72
N VAL A 62 1.89 -1.50 4.97
CA VAL A 62 0.75 -1.77 4.09
C VAL A 62 0.09 -3.09 4.46
N ALA A 63 -1.19 -3.06 4.82
CA ALA A 63 -2.00 -4.26 4.98
C ALA A 63 -2.82 -4.49 3.70
N PHE A 64 -2.70 -5.67 3.11
CA PHE A 64 -3.52 -6.07 1.95
C PHE A 64 -4.71 -6.89 2.42
N VAL A 65 -5.90 -6.51 1.98
CA VAL A 65 -7.14 -7.23 2.26
C VAL A 65 -7.69 -7.80 0.97
N GLY A 66 -7.82 -9.12 0.91
CA GLY A 66 -8.30 -9.79 -0.28
C GLY A 66 -9.09 -11.06 0.03
N LYS A 67 -9.56 -11.70 -1.04
CA LYS A 67 -10.21 -13.01 -0.97
C LYS A 67 -9.69 -13.90 -2.09
N GLY A 68 -9.13 -15.03 -1.70
CA GLY A 68 -8.73 -16.09 -2.62
C GLY A 68 -7.30 -15.97 -3.16
N PRO A 69 -6.91 -16.91 -4.04
CA PRO A 69 -5.51 -17.15 -4.39
C PRO A 69 -4.90 -16.05 -5.26
N VAL A 70 -5.69 -15.38 -6.10
CA VAL A 70 -5.18 -14.29 -6.96
C VAL A 70 -4.71 -13.11 -6.11
N ASP A 71 -5.52 -12.69 -5.14
CA ASP A 71 -5.18 -11.60 -4.23
C ASP A 71 -3.95 -11.95 -3.37
N GLN A 72 -3.82 -13.21 -2.93
CA GLN A 72 -2.63 -13.68 -2.21
C GLN A 72 -1.36 -13.62 -3.07
N VAL A 73 -1.46 -14.00 -4.34
CA VAL A 73 -0.34 -13.93 -5.29
C VAL A 73 0.07 -12.48 -5.54
N ILE A 74 -0.90 -11.58 -5.74
CA ILE A 74 -0.63 -10.14 -5.88
C ILE A 74 0.06 -9.61 -4.62
N ALA A 75 -0.45 -9.93 -3.43
CA ALA A 75 0.17 -9.49 -2.18
C ALA A 75 1.59 -10.06 -2.00
N ALA A 76 1.83 -11.32 -2.34
CA ALA A 76 3.17 -11.93 -2.29
C ALA A 76 4.16 -11.26 -3.25
N PHE A 77 3.69 -10.80 -4.42
CA PHE A 77 4.52 -10.01 -5.33
C PHE A 77 4.90 -8.64 -4.79
N LEU A 78 4.04 -8.07 -3.93
CA LEU A 78 4.24 -6.78 -3.28
C LEU A 78 4.99 -6.86 -1.96
N ASP A 79 5.26 -8.07 -1.44
CA ASP A 79 6.07 -8.29 -0.25
C ASP A 79 7.54 -7.86 -0.40
N GLN A 80 7.95 -7.58 -1.64
CA GLN A 80 9.26 -7.01 -1.98
C GLN A 80 9.31 -5.48 -1.83
N ALA A 81 8.20 -4.82 -1.50
CA ALA A 81 8.16 -3.38 -1.34
C ALA A 81 9.00 -2.93 -0.14
N LEU A 82 9.44 -1.67 -0.16
CA LEU A 82 10.24 -1.09 0.93
C LEU A 82 9.48 -0.99 2.26
N SER A 83 8.15 -0.87 2.21
CA SER A 83 7.29 -0.84 3.39
C SER A 83 7.03 -2.25 3.93
N GLU A 84 6.89 -2.41 5.25
CA GLU A 84 6.43 -3.67 5.85
C GLU A 84 5.03 -4.01 5.30
N THR A 85 4.87 -5.15 4.61
CA THR A 85 3.57 -5.57 4.08
C THR A 85 3.05 -6.84 4.73
N ARG A 86 1.71 -7.01 4.74
CA ARG A 86 1.09 -8.26 5.18
C ARG A 86 -0.29 -8.45 4.56
N TYR A 87 -0.59 -9.68 4.14
CA TYR A 87 -1.90 -10.07 3.62
C TYR A 87 -2.86 -10.55 4.72
N PHE A 88 -4.14 -10.22 4.55
CA PHE A 88 -5.23 -10.62 5.43
C PHE A 88 -6.49 -10.94 4.63
N GLU A 89 -7.27 -11.89 5.12
CA GLU A 89 -8.63 -12.16 4.62
C GLU A 89 -9.70 -11.39 5.41
N SER A 90 -9.33 -10.89 6.60
CA SER A 90 -10.20 -10.11 7.48
C SER A 90 -9.79 -8.64 7.48
N PRO A 91 -10.66 -7.71 7.04
CA PRO A 91 -10.43 -6.27 7.14
C PRO A 91 -10.11 -5.82 8.56
N VAL A 92 -10.82 -6.38 9.55
CA VAL A 92 -10.65 -6.01 10.96
C VAL A 92 -9.27 -6.38 11.47
N ALA A 93 -8.76 -7.56 11.07
CA ALA A 93 -7.41 -7.98 11.45
C ALA A 93 -6.33 -7.12 10.77
N ALA A 94 -6.55 -6.74 9.51
CA ALA A 94 -5.66 -5.87 8.77
C ALA A 94 -5.55 -4.48 9.40
N GLU A 95 -6.69 -3.88 9.77
CA GLU A 95 -6.74 -2.60 10.45
C GLU A 95 -6.08 -2.66 11.84
N ALA A 96 -6.35 -3.71 12.61
CA ALA A 96 -5.73 -3.89 13.92
C ALA A 96 -4.21 -3.95 13.79
N TRP A 97 -3.68 -4.78 12.90
CA TRP A 97 -2.24 -4.89 12.65
C TRP A 97 -1.61 -3.59 12.12
N ALA A 98 -2.31 -2.88 11.23
CA ALA A 98 -1.83 -1.61 10.70
C ALA A 98 -1.73 -0.53 11.79
N ARG A 99 -2.55 -0.60 12.84
CA ARG A 99 -2.53 0.35 13.97
C ARG A 99 -1.56 -0.04 15.07
N ASP A 100 -1.34 -1.34 15.30
CA ASP A 100 -0.63 -1.89 16.47
C ASP A 100 0.81 -1.37 16.64
N LYS A 101 1.47 -1.02 15.53
CA LYS A 101 2.87 -0.56 15.53
C LYS A 101 3.07 0.95 15.49
N ALA A 102 2.00 1.74 15.52
CA ALA A 102 2.11 3.20 15.63
C ALA A 102 2.74 3.66 16.97
N VAL A 103 2.93 2.75 17.94
CA VAL A 103 3.48 3.03 19.26
C VAL A 103 5.02 2.97 19.31
N ASP A 104 5.70 2.38 18.32
CA ASP A 104 7.18 2.18 18.36
C ASP A 104 8.00 3.10 17.43
N ASP A 105 7.39 3.89 16.54
CA ASP A 105 8.15 4.66 15.54
C ASP A 105 7.93 6.18 15.66
N HIS A 106 8.52 6.78 16.69
CA HIS A 106 8.60 8.25 16.87
C HIS A 106 9.89 8.85 16.28
N ARG A 107 10.53 8.29 15.23
CA ARG A 107 11.70 8.98 14.66
C ARG A 107 12.16 8.61 13.24
N ALA A 108 11.27 8.62 12.25
CA ALA A 108 11.70 8.70 10.86
C ALA A 108 10.91 9.78 10.10
N ALA A 109 11.40 11.01 10.13
CA ALA A 109 11.01 12.00 9.13
C ALA A 109 11.51 11.51 7.77
N VAL A 110 10.64 11.51 6.76
CA VAL A 110 11.03 11.23 5.38
C VAL A 110 12.13 12.23 4.99
N PRO A 111 13.35 11.79 4.61
CA PRO A 111 14.34 12.71 4.09
C PRO A 111 13.77 13.32 2.81
N ARG A 112 13.65 14.65 2.79
CA ARG A 112 13.32 15.41 1.58
C ARG A 112 14.41 15.12 0.55
N LEU A 113 14.13 14.23 -0.41
CA LEU A 113 15.00 14.05 -1.56
C LEU A 113 15.03 15.36 -2.35
N PRO A 114 16.22 15.85 -2.74
CA PRO A 114 16.33 17.05 -3.55
C PRO A 114 15.75 16.77 -4.93
N ILE A 115 14.85 17.64 -5.37
CA ILE A 115 14.40 17.75 -6.75
C ILE A 115 15.62 18.14 -7.58
N TYR A 116 16.03 17.29 -8.53
CA TYR A 116 17.06 17.59 -9.52
C TYR A 116 16.41 18.06 -10.82
#